data_AF-A0A417J586-F1
#
_entry.id   AF-A0A417J586-F1
#
_cell.length_a   1.000
_cell.length_b   1.000
_cell.length_c   1.000
_cell.angle_alpha   90.00
_cell.angle_beta   90.00
_cell.angle_gamma   90.00
#
_symmetry.space_group_name_H-M   'P 1'
#
loop_
_entity.id
_entity.type
_entity.pdbx_description
1 polymer ?
#
loop_
_entity_poly.entity_id
_entity_poly.type
_entity_poly.pdbx_seq_one_letter_code
_entity_poly.pdbx_strand_id
1 'polypeptide(L)'
;MREYFRNIRQNRIKLRMAQKRLRDMQENMAAISSPDLSGMPKGSRSSGDANMAHDVSEILEQEKYIDILKSRTARESIKAEKIIRSLKNPVEAAVLFARYIDIKEWNDIVKFIYSDKKDLDYNFEKYKKRVYRAHKKAFEHLEEKRNES
;
A
#
# COMPACT_ATOMS: atom_id res chain seq x y z
N MET A 1 -19.41 6.60 5.47
CA MET A 1 -18.27 6.85 4.54
C MET A 1 -16.98 6.08 4.88
N ARG A 2 -16.77 5.66 6.14
CA ARG A 2 -15.54 4.99 6.60
C ARG A 2 -15.18 3.71 5.86
N GLU A 3 -16.17 2.89 5.50
CA GLU A 3 -15.94 1.61 4.81
C GLU A 3 -15.34 1.80 3.41
N TYR A 4 -15.80 2.82 2.68
CA TYR A 4 -15.23 3.19 1.38
C TYR A 4 -13.71 3.46 1.48
N PHE A 5 -13.29 4.26 2.45
CA PHE A 5 -11.86 4.54 2.68
C PHE A 5 -11.08 3.33 3.19
N ARG A 6 -11.71 2.47 4.01
CA ARG A 6 -11.11 1.19 4.43
C ARG A 6 -10.79 0.31 3.22
N ASN A 7 -11.70 0.20 2.26
CA ASN A 7 -11.50 -0.56 1.02
C ASN A 7 -10.36 0.02 0.18
N ILE A 8 -10.25 1.35 0.07
CA ILE A 8 -9.13 2.00 -0.64
C ILE A 8 -7.79 1.61 0.00
N ARG A 9 -7.68 1.68 1.33
CA ARG A 9 -6.46 1.27 2.02
C ARG A 9 -6.15 -0.21 1.78
N GLN A 10 -7.16 -1.08 1.87
CA GLN A 10 -6.98 -2.52 1.62
C GLN A 10 -6.53 -2.81 0.18
N ASN A 11 -7.10 -2.15 -0.81
CA ASN A 11 -6.71 -2.32 -2.22
C ASN A 11 -5.25 -1.89 -2.45
N ARG A 12 -4.83 -0.79 -1.83
CA ARG A 12 -3.43 -0.34 -1.91
C ARG A 12 -2.46 -1.27 -1.16
N ILE A 13 -2.87 -1.85 -0.03
CA ILE A 13 -2.10 -2.89 0.68
C ILE A 13 -1.97 -4.13 -0.21
N LYS A 14 -3.08 -4.62 -0.77
CA LYS A 14 -3.08 -5.76 -1.70
C LYS A 14 -2.15 -5.51 -2.89
N LEU A 15 -2.18 -4.32 -3.47
CA LEU A 15 -1.29 -3.94 -4.56
C LEU A 15 0.19 -3.99 -4.15
N ARG A 16 0.53 -3.40 -2.98
CA ARG A 16 1.90 -3.44 -2.45
C ARG A 16 2.38 -4.87 -2.20
N MET A 17 1.51 -5.73 -1.65
CA MET A 17 1.81 -7.14 -1.40
C MET A 17 1.99 -7.93 -2.69
N ALA A 18 1.11 -7.72 -3.68
CA ALA A 18 1.21 -8.37 -4.99
C ALA A 18 2.52 -8.01 -5.69
N GLN A 19 2.91 -6.73 -5.66
CA GLN A 19 4.20 -6.25 -6.19
C GLN A 19 5.39 -6.85 -5.45
N LYS A 20 5.31 -7.01 -4.12
CA LYS A 20 6.37 -7.68 -3.36
C LYS A 20 6.50 -9.14 -3.80
N ARG A 21 5.37 -9.87 -3.87
CA ARG A 21 5.34 -11.26 -4.33
C ARG A 21 5.95 -11.41 -5.73
N LEU A 22 5.63 -10.52 -6.67
CA LEU A 22 6.23 -10.54 -8.00
C LEU A 22 7.76 -10.39 -7.94
N ARG A 23 8.28 -9.45 -7.14
CA ARG A 23 9.73 -9.29 -6.96
C ARG A 23 10.36 -10.55 -6.38
N ASP A 24 9.76 -11.12 -5.34
CA ASP A 24 10.25 -12.35 -4.71
C ASP A 24 10.29 -13.52 -5.74
N MET A 25 9.28 -13.62 -6.62
CA MET A 25 9.27 -14.61 -7.72
C MET A 25 10.39 -14.37 -8.76
N GLN A 26 10.61 -13.11 -9.15
CA GLN A 26 11.65 -12.72 -10.10
C GLN A 26 13.06 -12.96 -9.53
N GLU A 27 13.29 -12.65 -8.25
CA GLU A 27 14.54 -12.90 -7.54
C GLU A 27 14.85 -14.40 -7.45
N ASN A 28 13.85 -15.23 -7.14
CA ASN A 28 14.01 -16.68 -7.09
C ASN A 28 14.36 -17.28 -8.46
N MET A 29 13.72 -16.81 -9.54
CA MET A 29 14.04 -17.26 -10.90
C MET A 29 15.47 -16.87 -11.31
N ALA A 30 15.90 -15.65 -10.99
CA ALA A 30 17.25 -15.18 -11.28
C ALA A 30 18.32 -16.01 -10.52
N ALA A 31 18.02 -16.41 -9.28
CA ALA A 31 18.90 -17.28 -8.49
C ALA A 31 19.05 -18.68 -9.11
N ILE A 32 17.97 -19.28 -9.63
CA ILE A 32 18.01 -20.59 -10.31
C ILE A 32 18.83 -20.54 -11.61
N SER A 33 18.80 -19.41 -12.32
CA SER A 33 19.54 -19.20 -13.57
C SER A 33 21.05 -18.94 -13.38
N SER A 34 21.51 -18.75 -12.13
CA SER A 34 22.93 -18.52 -11.84
C SER A 34 23.73 -19.83 -12.03
N PRO A 35 24.78 -19.86 -12.88
CA PRO A 35 25.55 -21.07 -13.12
C PRO A 35 26.23 -21.56 -11.84
N ASP A 36 26.10 -22.85 -11.54
CA ASP A 36 26.94 -23.50 -10.54
C ASP A 36 28.40 -23.49 -11.03
N LEU A 37 29.28 -22.76 -10.33
CA LEU A 37 30.71 -22.72 -10.61
C LEU A 37 31.43 -24.00 -10.16
N SER A 38 30.71 -24.98 -9.57
CA SER A 38 31.25 -26.31 -9.33
C SER A 38 31.43 -27.03 -10.68
N GLY A 39 32.69 -27.22 -11.09
CA GLY A 39 33.08 -27.80 -12.38
C GLY A 39 32.77 -29.30 -12.54
N MET A 40 31.58 -29.77 -12.12
CA MET A 40 31.14 -31.15 -12.25
C MET A 40 30.00 -31.27 -13.27
N PRO A 41 30.21 -31.95 -14.42
CA PRO A 41 29.13 -32.25 -15.33
C PRO A 41 28.30 -33.39 -14.73
N LYS A 42 27.09 -33.10 -14.25
CA LYS A 42 26.07 -34.13 -13.98
C LYS A 42 24.99 -34.08 -15.05
N GLY A 43 24.63 -35.27 -15.52
CA GLY A 43 23.87 -35.51 -16.73
C GLY A 43 22.36 -35.21 -16.66
N SER A 44 21.77 -35.36 -17.85
CA SER A 44 20.36 -35.28 -18.25
C SER A 44 19.65 -33.93 -18.09
N ARG A 45 19.59 -33.22 -19.23
CA ARG A 45 18.64 -32.14 -19.53
C ARG A 45 17.26 -32.76 -19.79
N SER A 46 16.25 -32.41 -19.01
CA SER A 46 14.82 -32.52 -19.39
C SER A 46 13.88 -31.86 -18.37
N SER A 47 14.25 -31.80 -17.08
CA SER A 47 13.36 -31.28 -16.02
C SER A 47 13.52 -29.80 -15.68
N GLY A 48 14.62 -29.16 -16.10
CA GLY A 48 14.88 -27.73 -15.83
C GLY A 48 14.01 -26.80 -16.68
N ASP A 49 13.92 -27.06 -17.98
CA ASP A 49 13.21 -26.17 -18.93
C ASP A 49 11.69 -26.14 -18.69
N ALA A 50 11.08 -27.26 -18.30
CA ALA A 50 9.64 -27.33 -18.00
C ALA A 50 9.26 -26.53 -16.74
N ASN A 51 10.12 -26.59 -15.71
CA ASN A 51 9.93 -25.80 -14.50
C ASN A 51 10.15 -24.30 -14.76
N MET A 52 11.15 -23.94 -15.58
CA MET A 52 11.35 -22.55 -16.00
C MET A 52 10.16 -22.00 -16.79
N ALA A 53 9.58 -22.77 -17.72
CA ALA A 53 8.40 -22.34 -18.47
C ALA A 53 7.18 -22.09 -17.56
N HIS A 54 6.98 -22.94 -16.56
CA HIS A 54 5.93 -22.77 -15.56
C HIS A 54 6.15 -21.51 -14.71
N ASP A 55 7.37 -21.31 -14.20
CA ASP A 55 7.72 -20.15 -13.38
C ASP A 55 7.56 -18.83 -14.16
N VAL A 56 7.91 -18.81 -15.46
CA VAL A 56 7.69 -17.66 -16.34
C VAL A 56 6.19 -17.41 -16.51
N SER A 57 5.39 -18.45 -16.70
CA SER A 57 3.93 -18.32 -16.80
C SER A 57 3.32 -17.70 -15.54
N GLU A 58 3.71 -18.17 -14.35
CA GLU A 58 3.22 -17.60 -13.08
C GLU A 58 3.61 -16.12 -12.92
N ILE A 59 4.83 -15.74 -13.31
CA ILE A 59 5.28 -14.34 -13.29
C ILE A 59 4.39 -13.48 -14.21
N LEU A 60 4.13 -13.92 -15.45
CA LEU A 60 3.30 -13.19 -16.39
C LEU A 60 1.85 -13.05 -15.90
N GLU A 61 1.30 -14.09 -15.28
CA GLU A 61 -0.04 -14.03 -14.67
C GLU A 61 -0.09 -13.04 -13.51
N GLN A 62 0.95 -13.05 -12.66
CA GLN A 62 1.07 -12.13 -11.54
C GLN A 62 1.22 -10.67 -11.99
N GLU A 63 1.98 -10.41 -13.06
CA GLU A 63 2.10 -9.09 -13.70
C GLU A 63 0.74 -8.59 -14.20
N LYS A 64 0.00 -9.44 -14.93
CA LYS A 64 -1.35 -9.12 -15.41
C LYS A 64 -2.31 -8.81 -14.25
N TYR A 65 -2.25 -9.60 -13.18
CA TYR A 65 -3.04 -9.36 -11.97
C TYR A 65 -2.71 -7.99 -11.35
N ILE A 66 -1.42 -7.67 -11.23
CA ILE A 66 -0.96 -6.38 -10.73
C ILE A 66 -1.47 -5.22 -11.59
N ASP A 67 -1.44 -5.32 -12.92
CA ASP A 67 -1.85 -4.24 -13.81
C ASP A 67 -3.36 -3.93 -13.73
N ILE A 68 -4.18 -4.98 -13.61
CA ILE A 68 -5.61 -4.83 -13.31
C ILE A 68 -5.80 -4.12 -11.97
N LEU A 69 -5.06 -4.54 -10.94
CA LEU A 69 -5.18 -4.00 -9.60
C LEU A 69 -4.68 -2.54 -9.51
N LYS A 70 -3.59 -2.19 -10.21
CA LYS A 70 -3.08 -0.82 -10.36
C LYS A 70 -4.15 0.09 -10.94
N SER A 71 -4.72 -0.31 -12.08
CA SER A 71 -5.72 0.49 -12.82
C SER A 71 -6.98 0.73 -12.01
N ARG A 72 -7.46 -0.28 -11.27
CA ARG A 72 -8.59 -0.15 -10.35
C ARG A 72 -8.24 0.79 -9.18
N THR A 73 -7.11 0.54 -8.53
CA THR A 73 -6.66 1.28 -7.34
C THR A 73 -6.41 2.76 -7.67
N ALA A 74 -5.85 3.06 -8.84
CA ALA A 74 -5.62 4.44 -9.29
C ALA A 74 -6.93 5.23 -9.42
N ARG A 75 -7.93 4.65 -10.11
CA ARG A 75 -9.25 5.28 -10.29
C ARG A 75 -9.96 5.53 -8.96
N GLU A 76 -9.94 4.56 -8.06
CA GLU A 76 -10.54 4.71 -6.72
C GLU A 76 -9.78 5.74 -5.88
N SER A 77 -8.45 5.77 -5.96
CA SER A 77 -7.61 6.73 -5.24
C SER A 77 -7.88 8.16 -5.68
N ILE A 78 -7.95 8.44 -6.98
CA ILE A 78 -8.23 9.80 -7.50
C ILE A 78 -9.55 10.34 -6.93
N LYS A 79 -10.60 9.50 -6.90
CA LYS A 79 -11.89 9.88 -6.31
C LYS A 79 -11.78 10.16 -4.82
N ALA A 80 -11.08 9.29 -4.09
CA ALA A 80 -10.85 9.42 -2.66
C ALA A 80 -10.07 10.69 -2.31
N GLU A 81 -9.01 10.98 -3.04
CA GLU A 81 -8.19 12.18 -2.86
C GLU A 81 -9.01 13.45 -3.10
N LYS A 82 -9.87 13.46 -4.13
CA LYS A 82 -10.79 14.59 -4.36
C LYS A 82 -11.74 14.81 -3.19
N ILE A 83 -12.30 13.73 -2.61
CA ILE A 83 -13.14 13.80 -1.42
C ILE A 83 -12.35 14.37 -0.23
N ILE A 84 -11.14 13.84 0.02
CA ILE A 84 -10.29 14.32 1.14
C ILE A 84 -9.94 15.80 0.96
N ARG A 85 -9.58 16.24 -0.26
CA ARG A 85 -9.26 17.65 -0.57
C ARG A 85 -10.42 18.61 -0.34
N SER A 86 -11.65 18.11 -0.28
CA SER A 86 -12.80 18.94 0.03
C SER A 86 -12.86 19.35 1.52
N LEU A 87 -12.14 18.68 2.42
CA LEU A 87 -12.12 19.04 3.84
C LEU A 87 -11.51 20.43 4.06
N LYS A 88 -12.19 21.25 4.88
CA LYS A 88 -11.71 22.60 5.21
C LYS A 88 -10.51 22.57 6.16
N ASN A 89 -10.46 21.59 7.07
CA ASN A 89 -9.38 21.48 8.04
C ASN A 89 -8.19 20.72 7.45
N PRO A 90 -7.00 21.35 7.34
CA PRO A 90 -5.83 20.74 6.72
C PRO A 90 -5.28 19.56 7.53
N VAL A 91 -5.39 19.57 8.85
CA VAL A 91 -4.93 18.45 9.72
C VAL A 91 -5.82 17.22 9.52
N GLU A 92 -7.13 17.42 9.42
CA GLU A 92 -8.08 16.35 9.13
C GLU A 92 -7.81 15.72 7.76
N ALA A 93 -7.62 16.56 6.73
CA ALA A 93 -7.26 16.10 5.40
C ALA A 93 -5.93 15.32 5.41
N ALA A 94 -4.88 15.87 6.05
CA ALA A 94 -3.57 15.23 6.16
C ALA A 94 -3.65 13.86 6.85
N VAL A 95 -4.44 13.73 7.92
CA VAL A 95 -4.66 12.45 8.62
C VAL A 95 -5.34 11.42 7.70
N LEU A 96 -6.33 11.83 6.90
CA LEU A 96 -6.98 10.91 5.95
C LEU A 96 -6.05 10.52 4.79
N PHE A 97 -5.29 11.46 4.21
CA PHE A 97 -4.27 11.16 3.21
C PHE A 97 -3.27 10.14 3.74
N ALA A 98 -2.67 10.44 4.89
CA ALA A 98 -1.68 9.59 5.51
C ALA A 98 -2.22 8.18 5.81
N ARG A 99 -3.47 8.09 6.32
CA ARG A 99 -4.07 6.80 6.67
C ARG A 99 -4.51 5.99 5.46
N TYR A 100 -5.12 6.59 4.44
CA TYR A 100 -5.81 5.83 3.40
C TYR A 100 -5.10 5.83 2.05
N ILE A 101 -4.33 6.87 1.75
CA ILE A 101 -3.57 7.02 0.50
C ILE A 101 -2.12 6.58 0.72
N ASP A 102 -1.46 7.08 1.77
CA ASP A 102 -0.05 6.74 2.02
C ASP A 102 0.13 5.43 2.79
N ILE A 103 -0.97 4.85 3.27
CA ILE A 103 -1.03 3.57 4.00
C ILE A 103 -0.17 3.60 5.28
N LYS A 104 -0.03 4.76 5.93
CA LYS A 104 0.77 4.89 7.16
C LYS A 104 0.07 4.24 8.34
N GLU A 105 0.87 3.76 9.30
CA GLU A 105 0.34 3.34 10.59
C GLU A 105 0.14 4.53 11.52
N TRP A 106 -0.69 4.36 12.54
CA TRP A 106 -1.08 5.46 13.42
C TRP A 106 0.12 6.16 14.07
N ASN A 107 1.13 5.40 14.48
CA ASN A 107 2.32 5.98 15.07
C ASN A 107 3.10 6.83 14.06
N ASP A 108 3.19 6.41 12.80
CA ASP A 108 3.83 7.18 11.73
C ASP A 108 3.04 8.45 11.39
N ILE A 109 1.71 8.38 11.46
CA ILE A 109 0.85 9.57 11.27
C ILE A 109 1.09 10.58 12.38
N VAL A 110 1.21 10.13 13.64
CA VAL A 110 1.52 11.01 14.78
C VAL A 110 2.86 11.71 14.56
N LYS A 111 3.91 10.96 14.20
CA LYS A 111 5.23 11.51 13.90
C LYS A 111 5.20 12.46 12.70
N PHE A 112 4.44 12.14 11.67
CA PHE A 112 4.29 12.99 10.49
C PHE A 112 3.64 14.34 10.83
N ILE A 113 2.50 14.31 11.54
CA ILE A 113 1.71 15.51 11.85
C ILE A 113 2.40 16.42 12.89
N TYR A 114 3.13 15.84 13.84
CA TYR A 114 3.72 16.57 14.97
C TYR A 114 5.26 16.49 14.99
N SER A 115 5.89 16.29 13.85
CA SER A 115 7.35 16.19 13.72
C SER A 115 8.11 17.43 14.23
N ASP A 116 7.45 18.59 14.24
CA ASP A 116 7.97 19.86 14.73
C ASP A 116 7.90 20.02 16.26
N LYS A 117 7.24 19.10 16.97
CA LYS A 117 7.02 19.21 18.42
C LYS A 117 8.19 18.59 19.19
N LYS A 118 8.94 19.46 19.86
CA LYS A 118 10.08 19.09 20.72
C LYS A 118 9.71 18.12 21.86
N ASP A 119 8.45 18.12 22.30
CA ASP A 119 7.93 17.26 23.36
C ASP A 119 7.22 16.00 22.84
N LEU A 120 7.32 15.71 21.53
CA LEU A 120 6.59 14.61 20.89
C LEU A 120 6.82 13.26 21.57
N ASP A 121 8.08 12.91 21.86
CA ASP A 121 8.42 11.61 22.43
C ASP A 121 7.86 11.44 23.85
N TYR A 122 7.95 12.49 24.67
CA TYR A 122 7.41 12.50 26.04
C TYR A 122 5.87 12.52 26.08
N ASN A 123 5.24 13.16 25.09
CA ASN A 123 3.79 13.36 25.03
C ASN A 123 3.12 12.59 23.89
N PHE A 124 3.69 11.47 23.45
CA PHE A 124 3.26 10.76 22.25
C PHE A 124 1.77 10.37 22.28
N GLU A 125 1.31 9.81 23.40
CA GLU A 125 -0.08 9.38 23.56
C GLU A 125 -1.09 10.54 23.54
N LYS A 126 -0.69 11.73 24.00
CA LYS A 126 -1.50 12.95 23.87
C LYS A 126 -1.65 13.33 22.39
N TYR A 127 -0.58 13.29 21.61
CA TYR A 127 -0.61 13.57 20.18
C TYR A 127 -1.39 12.50 19.39
N LYS A 128 -1.26 11.24 19.77
CA LYS A 128 -2.03 10.12 19.21
C LYS A 128 -3.54 10.29 19.41
N LYS A 129 -3.98 10.68 20.62
CA LYS A 129 -5.38 11.03 20.87
C LYS A 129 -5.85 12.19 20.00
N ARG A 130 -5.02 13.19 19.72
CA ARG A 130 -5.35 14.30 18.80
C ARG A 130 -5.51 13.83 17.36
N VAL A 131 -4.63 12.96 16.87
CA VAL A 131 -4.76 12.33 15.53
C VAL A 131 -6.08 11.56 15.42
N TYR A 132 -6.44 10.76 16.41
CA TYR A 132 -7.72 10.03 16.39
C TYR A 132 -8.93 10.95 16.40
N ARG A 133 -8.89 12.05 17.16
CA ARG A 133 -9.95 13.06 17.15
C ARG A 133 -10.07 13.73 15.78
N ALA A 134 -8.95 14.12 15.16
CA ALA A 134 -8.95 14.69 13.82
C ALA A 134 -9.51 13.69 12.80
N HIS A 135 -9.11 12.41 12.86
CA HIS A 135 -9.68 11.36 12.02
C HIS A 135 -11.19 11.21 12.21
N LYS A 136 -11.69 11.20 13.45
CA LYS A 136 -13.12 11.11 13.74
C LYS A 136 -13.88 12.29 13.12
N LYS A 137 -13.44 13.52 13.40
CA LYS A 137 -14.04 14.77 12.89
C LYS A 137 -14.03 14.87 11.38
N ALA A 138 -12.93 14.44 10.74
CA ALA A 138 -12.82 14.42 9.29
C ALA A 138 -13.99 13.67 8.65
N PHE A 139 -14.36 12.51 9.20
CA PHE A 139 -15.49 11.73 8.69
C PHE A 139 -16.85 12.35 9.01
N GLU A 140 -17.01 13.00 10.17
CA GLU A 140 -18.23 13.75 10.51
C GLU A 140 -18.46 14.87 9.49
N HIS A 141 -17.43 15.70 9.23
CA HIS A 141 -17.51 16.78 8.24
C HIS A 141 -17.73 16.30 6.81
N LEU A 142 -17.17 15.15 6.41
CA LEU A 142 -17.44 14.57 5.09
C LEU A 142 -18.87 14.03 4.98
N GLU A 143 -19.44 13.51 6.06
CA GLU A 143 -20.82 13.01 6.09
C GLU A 143 -21.83 14.16 6.09
N GLU A 144 -21.57 15.23 6.83
CA GLU A 144 -22.34 16.49 6.77
C GLU A 144 -22.41 17.03 5.34
N LYS A 145 -21.25 17.22 4.69
CA LYS A 145 -21.19 17.71 3.30
C LYS A 145 -21.94 16.83 2.31
N ARG A 146 -21.91 15.51 2.50
CA ARG A 146 -22.63 14.58 1.63
C ARG A 146 -24.14 14.72 1.80
N ASN A 147 -24.62 15.06 2.98
CA ASN A 147 -26.05 15.25 3.24
C ASN A 147 -26.56 16.62 2.76
N GLU A 148 -25.66 17.58 2.56
CA GLU A 148 -25.94 18.91 1.99
C GLU A 148 -25.93 18.95 0.44
N SER A 149 -25.45 17.89 -0.22
CA SER A 149 -25.33 17.77 -1.68
C SER A 149 -26.41 16.88 -2.28
#